data_AF-A0A428K1U0-F1
#
_entry.id   AF-A0A428K1U0-F1
#
_cell.length_a   1.000
_cell.length_b   1.000
_cell.length_c   1.000
_cell.angle_alpha   90.00
_cell.angle_beta   90.00
_cell.angle_gamma   90.00
#
_symmetry.space_group_name_H-M   'P 1'
#
loop_
_entity.id
_entity.type
_entity.pdbx_description
1 polymer ?
#
loop_
_entity_poly.entity_id
_entity_poly.type
_entity_poly.pdbx_seq_one_letter_code
_entity_poly.pdbx_strand_id
1 'polypeptide(L)'
;MKAIKKVMLLMALLTFTLVTAQEKSKGKKEKVEKTLKKDNKASKNKAKSLEKEANKKAEKQREKAKETSQKKKEENKANAYGKNKGNLSGREFGQARATEAKAMMKKEKQRLEENELMLDRSEKRIREARKRLQVAKEKGELSEKELKTKEGQILTAEKKLKELQLSVDNKKKVMRTQNERLSKIYKEEK
;
A
#
# COMPACT_ATOMS: atom_id res chain seq x y z
N MET A 1 -23.58 -51.09 4.25
CA MET A 1 -22.55 -51.59 3.31
C MET A 1 -23.01 -51.72 1.85
N LYS A 2 -24.09 -51.05 1.40
CA LYS A 2 -24.58 -51.16 0.00
C LYS A 2 -24.11 -50.02 -0.92
N ALA A 3 -23.70 -48.88 -0.36
CA ALA A 3 -23.19 -47.74 -1.13
C ALA A 3 -21.68 -47.87 -1.47
N ILE A 4 -20.87 -48.44 -0.56
CA ILE A 4 -19.42 -48.62 -0.76
C ILE A 4 -19.14 -49.65 -1.87
N LYS A 5 -19.97 -50.69 -1.98
CA LYS A 5 -19.87 -51.69 -3.07
C LYS A 5 -20.15 -51.11 -4.46
N LYS A 6 -20.93 -50.03 -4.59
CA LYS A 6 -21.23 -49.41 -5.89
C LYS A 6 -20.12 -48.47 -6.37
N VAL A 7 -19.40 -47.83 -5.45
CA VAL A 7 -18.25 -46.96 -5.80
C VAL A 7 -17.03 -47.78 -6.20
N MET A 8 -16.83 -48.95 -5.58
CA MET A 8 -15.74 -49.86 -5.94
C MET A 8 -15.96 -50.57 -7.29
N LEU A 9 -17.22 -50.79 -7.70
CA LEU A 9 -17.57 -51.34 -9.01
C LEU A 9 -17.33 -50.34 -10.16
N LEU A 10 -17.45 -49.03 -9.89
CA LEU A 10 -17.26 -47.99 -10.91
C LEU A 10 -15.76 -47.70 -11.18
N MET A 11 -14.88 -47.92 -10.20
CA MET A 11 -13.43 -47.76 -10.36
C MET A 11 -12.74 -48.94 -11.07
N ALA A 12 -13.34 -50.13 -11.06
CA ALA A 12 -12.79 -51.31 -11.73
C ALA A 12 -13.08 -51.34 -13.25
N LEU A 13 -14.03 -50.55 -13.76
CA LEU A 13 -14.34 -50.47 -15.18
C LEU A 13 -13.46 -49.48 -15.98
N LEU A 14 -12.68 -48.64 -15.30
CA LEU A 14 -11.85 -47.60 -15.94
C LEU A 14 -10.42 -48.04 -16.26
N THR A 15 -10.00 -49.24 -15.85
CA THR A 15 -8.61 -49.71 -16.02
C THR A 15 -8.43 -50.83 -17.04
N PHE A 16 -9.48 -51.23 -17.79
CA PHE A 16 -9.42 -52.43 -18.65
C PHE A 16 -9.43 -52.18 -20.18
N THR A 17 -9.35 -50.93 -20.66
CA THR A 17 -9.49 -50.65 -22.12
C THR A 17 -8.21 -50.26 -22.87
N LEU A 18 -7.00 -50.47 -22.33
CA LEU A 18 -5.77 -50.14 -23.07
C LEU A 18 -4.77 -51.28 -23.25
N VAL A 19 -5.12 -52.51 -22.85
CA VAL A 19 -4.28 -53.69 -23.10
C VAL A 19 -5.07 -54.67 -23.96
N THR A 20 -4.92 -54.54 -25.28
CA THR A 20 -4.92 -55.62 -26.30
C THR A 20 -5.19 -55.01 -27.68
N ALA A 21 -4.16 -54.45 -28.32
CA ALA A 21 -4.19 -54.23 -29.76
C ALA A 21 -2.79 -54.46 -30.34
N GLN A 22 -2.59 -55.73 -30.69
CA GLN A 22 -2.14 -56.11 -32.02
C GLN A 22 -0.63 -56.27 -32.24
N GLU A 23 -0.19 -57.50 -31.98
CA GLU A 23 0.68 -58.24 -32.89
C GLU A 23 0.23 -58.01 -34.36
N LYS A 24 1.01 -57.21 -35.09
CA LYS A 24 1.22 -57.32 -36.54
C LYS A 24 2.43 -56.45 -36.93
N SER A 25 3.58 -56.79 -36.33
CA SER A 25 4.90 -56.61 -36.96
C SER A 25 4.88 -57.39 -38.29
N LYS A 26 5.31 -56.93 -39.47
CA LYS A 26 6.66 -56.48 -39.84
C LYS A 26 6.69 -55.86 -41.26
N GLY A 27 5.55 -55.42 -41.83
CA GLY A 27 5.47 -55.05 -43.26
C GLY A 27 5.32 -53.55 -43.61
N LYS A 28 5.12 -52.65 -42.63
CA LYS A 28 4.75 -51.23 -42.89
C LYS A 28 5.74 -50.18 -42.37
N LYS A 29 6.95 -50.58 -41.92
CA LYS A 29 7.97 -49.62 -41.43
C LYS A 29 8.69 -48.86 -42.54
N GLU A 30 8.85 -49.41 -43.74
CA GLU A 30 9.62 -48.72 -44.81
C GLU A 30 8.86 -47.63 -45.56
N LYS A 31 7.52 -47.67 -45.62
CA LYS A 31 6.73 -46.62 -46.33
C LYS A 31 6.47 -45.36 -45.49
N VAL A 32 6.56 -45.45 -44.17
CA VAL A 32 6.29 -44.32 -43.26
C VAL A 32 7.53 -43.42 -43.06
N GLU A 33 8.74 -43.98 -43.16
CA GLU A 33 9.97 -43.20 -42.95
C GLU A 33 10.30 -42.26 -44.13
N LYS A 34 9.85 -42.58 -45.36
CA LYS A 34 10.01 -41.71 -46.54
C LYS A 34 9.01 -40.56 -46.60
N THR A 35 7.81 -40.69 -46.02
CA THR A 35 6.82 -39.59 -45.95
C THR A 35 7.13 -38.60 -44.82
N LEU A 36 7.61 -39.08 -43.67
CA LEU A 36 7.99 -38.21 -42.53
C LEU A 36 9.15 -37.24 -42.84
N LYS A 37 10.06 -37.57 -43.77
CA LYS A 37 11.17 -36.69 -44.17
C LYS A 37 10.75 -35.57 -45.13
N LYS A 38 9.64 -35.70 -45.87
CA LYS A 38 9.12 -34.63 -46.76
C LYS A 38 8.28 -33.60 -45.99
N ASP A 39 7.50 -34.03 -45.00
CA ASP A 39 6.63 -33.12 -44.23
C ASP A 39 7.42 -32.22 -43.25
N ASN A 40 8.55 -32.71 -42.72
CA ASN A 40 9.40 -31.94 -41.81
C ASN A 40 10.12 -30.76 -42.51
N LYS A 41 10.34 -30.83 -43.83
CA LYS A 41 10.99 -29.75 -44.61
C LYS A 41 9.99 -28.63 -44.96
N ALA A 42 8.72 -28.98 -45.18
CA ALA A 42 7.65 -28.02 -45.44
C ALA A 42 7.25 -27.25 -44.16
N SER A 43 7.17 -27.93 -43.00
CA SER A 43 6.87 -27.28 -41.71
C SER A 43 7.97 -26.33 -41.24
N LYS A 44 9.24 -26.62 -41.51
CA LYS A 44 10.37 -25.75 -41.10
C LYS A 44 10.42 -24.43 -41.90
N ASN A 45 9.99 -24.43 -43.16
CA ASN A 45 9.90 -23.21 -43.98
C ASN A 45 8.68 -22.35 -43.61
N LYS A 46 7.55 -22.97 -43.27
CA LYS A 46 6.36 -22.26 -42.78
C LYS A 46 6.60 -21.61 -41.42
N ALA A 47 7.32 -22.28 -40.52
CA ALA A 47 7.74 -21.73 -39.23
C ALA A 47 8.69 -20.53 -39.39
N LYS A 48 9.71 -20.62 -40.26
CA LYS A 48 10.63 -19.49 -40.53
C LYS A 48 9.94 -18.29 -41.19
N SER A 49 8.92 -18.53 -42.02
CA SER A 49 8.09 -17.48 -42.63
C SER A 49 7.30 -16.71 -41.57
N LEU A 50 6.62 -17.46 -40.68
CA LEU A 50 5.83 -16.90 -39.59
C LEU A 50 6.69 -16.15 -38.57
N GLU A 51 7.90 -16.64 -38.28
CA GLU A 51 8.85 -15.98 -37.38
C GLU A 51 9.37 -14.66 -37.96
N LYS A 52 9.63 -14.60 -39.28
CA LYS A 52 10.01 -13.34 -39.95
C LYS A 52 8.87 -12.33 -40.01
N GLU A 53 7.63 -12.77 -40.23
CA GLU A 53 6.46 -11.89 -40.18
C GLU A 53 6.16 -11.39 -38.76
N ALA A 54 6.30 -12.26 -37.76
CA ALA A 54 6.16 -11.89 -36.35
C ALA A 54 7.22 -10.86 -35.93
N ASN A 55 8.49 -11.07 -36.31
CA ASN A 55 9.56 -10.11 -36.03
C ASN A 55 9.35 -8.77 -36.74
N LYS A 56 8.92 -8.75 -38.01
CA LYS A 56 8.60 -7.49 -38.71
C LYS A 56 7.42 -6.75 -38.09
N LYS A 57 6.39 -7.46 -37.60
CA LYS A 57 5.26 -6.84 -36.88
C LYS A 57 5.69 -6.31 -35.50
N ALA A 58 6.53 -7.06 -34.78
CA ALA A 58 7.07 -6.64 -33.49
C ALA A 58 8.00 -5.42 -33.62
N GLU A 59 8.81 -5.35 -34.67
CA GLU A 59 9.70 -4.23 -34.96
C GLU A 59 8.91 -2.96 -35.33
N LYS A 60 7.90 -3.07 -36.20
CA LYS A 60 6.98 -1.95 -36.50
C LYS A 60 6.19 -1.49 -35.28
N GLN A 61 5.81 -2.39 -34.38
CA GLN A 61 5.18 -2.02 -33.10
C GLN A 61 6.17 -1.34 -32.15
N ARG A 62 7.43 -1.79 -32.09
CA ARG A 62 8.49 -1.13 -31.31
C ARG A 62 8.82 0.26 -31.83
N GLU A 63 8.87 0.46 -33.15
CA GLU A 63 9.09 1.78 -33.75
C GLU A 63 7.92 2.71 -33.47
N LYS A 64 6.67 2.27 -33.68
CA LYS A 64 5.49 3.08 -33.33
C LYS A 64 5.43 3.42 -31.84
N ALA A 65 5.85 2.51 -30.96
CA ALA A 65 5.94 2.75 -29.52
C ALA A 65 7.06 3.74 -29.15
N LYS A 66 8.21 3.71 -29.85
CA LYS A 66 9.28 4.69 -29.69
C LYS A 66 8.86 6.07 -30.19
N GLU A 67 8.18 6.14 -31.31
CA GLU A 67 7.71 7.39 -31.92
C GLU A 67 6.59 8.05 -31.08
N THR A 68 5.66 7.27 -30.52
CA THR A 68 4.68 7.78 -29.55
C THR A 68 5.31 8.16 -28.21
N SER A 69 6.38 7.48 -27.79
CA SER A 69 7.13 7.84 -26.57
C SER A 69 7.96 9.11 -26.76
N GLN A 70 8.51 9.35 -27.95
CA GLN A 70 9.23 10.59 -28.29
C GLN A 70 8.27 11.77 -28.48
N LYS A 71 7.13 11.61 -29.18
CA LYS A 71 6.10 12.64 -29.25
C LYS A 71 5.53 13.00 -27.88
N LYS A 72 5.33 12.01 -26.99
CA LYS A 72 4.98 12.27 -25.58
C LYS A 72 6.10 12.96 -24.80
N LYS A 73 7.38 12.80 -25.14
CA LYS A 73 8.49 13.50 -24.45
C LYS A 73 8.63 14.95 -24.91
N GLU A 74 8.27 15.28 -26.15
CA GLU A 74 8.34 16.64 -26.67
C GLU A 74 7.13 17.51 -26.25
N GLU A 75 5.92 16.94 -26.14
CA GLU A 75 4.77 17.65 -25.57
C GLU A 75 4.81 17.77 -24.03
N ASN A 76 5.60 16.94 -23.33
CA ASN A 76 5.76 17.00 -21.87
C ASN A 76 6.93 17.89 -21.41
N LYS A 77 7.28 18.94 -22.16
CA LYS A 77 8.06 20.08 -21.63
C LYS A 77 7.21 21.04 -20.79
N ALA A 78 5.96 20.69 -20.50
CA ALA A 78 5.14 21.38 -19.50
C ALA A 78 5.38 20.74 -18.13
N ASN A 79 5.88 21.55 -17.19
CA ASN A 79 6.08 21.22 -15.78
C ASN A 79 4.96 20.34 -15.22
N ALA A 80 5.34 19.27 -14.51
CA ALA A 80 4.45 18.28 -13.92
C ALA A 80 3.53 18.88 -12.83
N TYR A 81 2.52 19.65 -13.23
CA TYR A 81 1.55 20.22 -12.30
C TYR A 81 0.46 19.20 -11.98
N GLY A 82 0.70 18.41 -10.91
CA GLY A 82 -0.32 17.74 -10.10
C GLY A 82 -1.19 16.70 -10.81
N LYS A 83 -0.97 15.41 -10.50
CA LYS A 83 -1.73 14.27 -11.05
C LYS A 83 -3.26 14.32 -10.79
N ASN A 84 -3.76 15.23 -9.96
CA ASN A 84 -5.15 15.32 -9.51
C ASN A 84 -5.77 16.71 -9.75
N LYS A 85 -5.51 17.32 -10.91
CA LYS A 85 -5.98 18.68 -11.23
C LYS A 85 -7.49 18.81 -11.46
N GLY A 86 -8.14 17.73 -11.89
CA GLY A 86 -9.50 17.81 -12.42
C GLY A 86 -9.56 18.80 -13.58
N ASN A 87 -10.49 19.76 -13.50
CA ASN A 87 -10.71 20.79 -14.51
C ASN A 87 -9.93 22.10 -14.25
N LEU A 88 -9.10 22.17 -13.20
CA LEU A 88 -8.39 23.40 -12.83
C LEU A 88 -7.12 23.62 -13.67
N SER A 89 -6.80 24.89 -13.96
CA SER A 89 -5.52 25.23 -14.58
C SER A 89 -4.31 24.95 -13.66
N GLY A 90 -3.10 24.97 -14.22
CA GLY A 90 -1.82 24.90 -13.45
C GLY A 90 -1.76 25.82 -12.26
N ARG A 91 -2.07 27.08 -12.53
CA ARG A 91 -2.00 28.16 -11.58
C ARG A 91 -3.09 28.02 -10.50
N GLU A 92 -4.33 27.78 -10.90
CA GLU A 92 -5.45 27.63 -9.97
C GLU A 92 -5.28 26.42 -9.06
N PHE A 93 -4.82 25.29 -9.60
CA PHE A 93 -4.54 24.10 -8.79
C PHE A 93 -3.42 24.34 -7.77
N GLY A 94 -2.35 25.03 -8.19
CA GLY A 94 -1.26 25.41 -7.29
C GLY A 94 -1.75 26.32 -6.16
N GLN A 95 -2.54 27.34 -6.50
CA GLN A 95 -3.13 28.25 -5.51
C GLN A 95 -4.08 27.53 -4.55
N ALA A 96 -4.98 26.68 -5.07
CA ALA A 96 -5.90 25.89 -4.25
C ALA A 96 -5.14 25.01 -3.24
N ARG A 97 -4.12 24.27 -3.70
CA ARG A 97 -3.26 23.43 -2.84
C ARG A 97 -2.52 24.24 -1.77
N ALA A 98 -2.01 25.42 -2.14
CA ALA A 98 -1.34 26.31 -1.19
C ALA A 98 -2.31 26.85 -0.13
N THR A 99 -3.52 27.25 -0.53
CA THR A 99 -4.55 27.71 0.41
C THR A 99 -5.02 26.59 1.34
N GLU A 100 -5.22 25.38 0.81
CA GLU A 100 -5.61 24.21 1.57
C GLU A 100 -4.53 23.83 2.59
N ALA A 101 -3.25 23.82 2.19
CA ALA A 101 -2.13 23.57 3.07
C ALA A 101 -2.06 24.61 4.21
N LYS A 102 -2.23 25.90 3.91
CA LYS A 102 -2.28 26.97 4.92
C LYS A 102 -3.46 26.76 5.90
N ALA A 103 -4.63 26.40 5.39
CA ALA A 103 -5.80 26.13 6.21
C ALA A 103 -5.60 24.92 7.13
N MET A 104 -5.00 23.84 6.63
CA MET A 104 -4.63 22.67 7.44
C MET A 104 -3.63 23.04 8.54
N MET A 105 -2.58 23.80 8.21
CA MET A 105 -1.60 24.27 9.20
C MET A 105 -2.23 25.13 10.29
N LYS A 106 -3.17 26.02 9.92
CA LYS A 106 -3.90 26.83 10.89
C LYS A 106 -4.76 25.96 11.83
N LYS A 107 -5.48 24.99 11.28
CA LYS A 107 -6.29 24.05 12.07
C LYS A 107 -5.44 23.21 13.03
N GLU A 108 -4.30 22.71 12.56
CA GLU A 108 -3.39 21.93 13.41
C GLU A 108 -2.78 22.79 14.53
N LYS A 109 -2.47 24.06 14.24
CA LYS A 109 -2.03 25.01 15.26
C LYS A 109 -3.07 25.20 16.36
N GLN A 110 -4.34 25.43 15.98
CA GLN A 110 -5.44 25.60 16.94
C GLN A 110 -5.62 24.35 17.79
N ARG A 111 -5.57 23.15 17.17
CA ARG A 111 -5.62 21.88 17.91
C ARG A 111 -4.47 21.71 18.90
N LEU A 112 -3.25 22.16 18.55
CA LEU A 112 -2.13 22.12 19.50
C LEU A 112 -2.37 23.07 20.67
N GLU A 113 -2.82 24.29 20.42
CA GLU A 113 -3.15 25.27 21.46
C GLU A 113 -4.23 24.72 22.41
N GLU A 114 -5.28 24.08 21.89
CA GLU A 114 -6.31 23.42 22.69
C GLU A 114 -5.75 22.27 23.53
N ASN A 115 -4.88 21.43 22.95
CA ASN A 115 -4.23 20.34 23.67
C ASN A 115 -3.33 20.85 24.79
N GLU A 116 -2.63 21.96 24.60
CA GLU A 116 -1.80 22.59 25.64
C GLU A 116 -2.64 23.11 26.80
N LEU A 117 -3.77 23.77 26.50
CA LEU A 117 -4.71 24.20 27.53
C LEU A 117 -5.29 23.01 28.29
N MET A 118 -5.57 21.90 27.60
CA MET A 118 -6.02 20.68 28.23
C MET A 118 -4.94 20.07 29.13
N LEU A 119 -3.68 20.08 28.70
CA LEU A 119 -2.54 19.59 29.49
C LEU A 119 -2.40 20.40 30.79
N ASP A 120 -2.38 21.73 30.72
CA ASP A 120 -2.28 22.59 31.92
C ASP A 120 -3.43 22.35 32.91
N ARG A 121 -4.67 22.25 32.40
CA ARG A 121 -5.84 21.93 33.24
C ARG A 121 -5.71 20.55 33.87
N SER A 122 -5.23 19.56 33.12
CA SER A 122 -5.07 18.20 33.61
C SER A 122 -3.97 18.12 34.67
N GLU A 123 -2.86 18.80 34.46
CA GLU A 123 -1.78 18.90 35.46
C GLU A 123 -2.29 19.54 36.76
N LYS A 124 -3.04 20.65 36.67
CA LYS A 124 -3.63 21.31 37.85
C LYS A 124 -4.52 20.34 38.62
N ARG A 125 -5.41 19.62 37.94
CA ARG A 125 -6.31 18.63 38.56
C ARG A 125 -5.55 17.50 39.23
N ILE A 126 -4.50 16.97 38.61
CA ILE A 126 -3.66 15.92 39.21
C ILE A 126 -2.93 16.45 40.44
N ARG A 127 -2.36 17.66 40.38
CA ARG A 127 -1.70 18.30 41.53
C ARG A 127 -2.67 18.49 42.69
N GLU A 128 -3.88 18.96 42.43
CA GLU A 128 -4.93 19.10 43.44
C GLU A 128 -5.34 17.74 44.02
N ALA A 129 -5.51 16.71 43.18
CA ALA A 129 -5.84 15.36 43.63
C ALA A 129 -4.75 14.79 44.56
N ARG A 130 -3.47 15.00 44.23
CA ARG A 130 -2.34 14.62 45.11
C ARG A 130 -2.41 15.34 46.45
N LYS A 131 -2.61 16.67 46.45
CA LYS A 131 -2.73 17.46 47.69
C LYS A 131 -3.88 16.96 48.56
N ARG A 132 -5.05 16.73 47.97
CA ARG A 132 -6.22 16.19 48.69
C ARG A 132 -5.94 14.81 49.28
N LEU A 133 -5.27 13.94 48.53
CA LEU A 133 -4.90 12.61 48.99
C LEU A 133 -3.89 12.66 50.14
N GLN A 134 -2.91 13.57 50.07
CA GLN A 134 -1.94 13.78 51.14
C GLN A 134 -2.62 14.26 52.43
N VAL A 135 -3.51 15.25 52.34
CA VAL A 135 -4.27 15.75 53.50
C VAL A 135 -5.13 14.64 54.11
N ALA A 136 -5.84 13.85 53.29
CA ALA A 136 -6.65 12.73 53.77
C ALA A 136 -5.81 11.62 54.43
N LYS A 137 -4.59 11.39 53.93
CA LYS A 137 -3.61 10.46 54.50
C LYS A 137 -3.11 10.94 55.88
N GLU A 138 -2.77 12.21 56.00
CA GLU A 138 -2.31 12.82 57.25
C GLU A 138 -3.41 12.85 58.32
N LYS A 139 -4.67 13.05 57.90
CA LYS A 139 -5.84 12.99 58.80
C LYS A 139 -6.32 11.58 59.12
N GLY A 140 -5.78 10.54 58.49
CA GLY A 140 -6.22 9.16 58.69
C GLY A 140 -7.64 8.87 58.19
N GLU A 141 -8.17 9.67 57.25
CA GLU A 141 -9.54 9.55 56.74
C GLU A 141 -9.74 8.36 55.79
N LEU A 142 -8.64 7.72 55.34
CA LEU A 142 -8.66 6.67 54.33
C LEU A 142 -7.94 5.41 54.82
N SER A 143 -8.50 4.25 54.49
CA SER A 143 -7.81 2.98 54.73
C SER A 143 -6.60 2.81 53.81
N GLU A 144 -5.65 1.95 54.21
CA GLU A 144 -4.43 1.69 53.43
C GLU A 144 -4.74 1.16 52.01
N LYS A 145 -5.80 0.36 51.86
CA LYS A 145 -6.27 -0.15 50.57
C LYS A 145 -6.80 0.97 49.66
N GLU A 146 -7.57 1.91 50.23
CA GLU A 146 -8.09 3.06 49.49
C GLU A 146 -6.99 4.02 49.08
N LEU A 147 -6.00 4.26 49.96
CA LEU A 147 -4.82 5.05 49.65
C LEU A 147 -4.05 4.47 48.47
N LYS A 148 -3.69 3.17 48.51
CA LYS A 148 -2.99 2.50 47.39
C LYS A 148 -3.77 2.59 46.08
N THR A 149 -5.09 2.44 46.13
CA THR A 149 -5.94 2.52 44.94
C THR A 149 -5.93 3.93 44.34
N LYS A 150 -6.12 4.96 45.17
CA LYS A 150 -6.11 6.38 44.73
C LYS A 150 -4.71 6.82 44.26
N GLU A 151 -3.65 6.44 44.97
CA GLU A 151 -2.26 6.68 44.55
C GLU A 151 -1.98 6.03 43.20
N GLY A 152 -2.41 4.78 42.99
CA GLY A 152 -2.29 4.07 41.71
C GLY A 152 -3.01 4.79 40.56
N GLN A 153 -4.24 5.25 40.79
CA GLN A 153 -5.01 6.01 39.79
C GLN A 153 -4.32 7.32 39.39
N ILE A 154 -3.79 8.06 40.38
CA ILE A 154 -3.04 9.29 40.15
C ILE A 154 -1.77 9.00 39.34
N LEU A 155 -1.01 7.95 39.68
CA LEU A 155 0.19 7.56 38.94
C LEU A 155 -0.13 7.17 37.49
N THR A 156 -1.23 6.45 37.25
CA THR A 156 -1.67 6.14 35.88
C THR A 156 -2.03 7.41 35.12
N ALA A 157 -2.74 8.35 35.74
CA ALA A 157 -3.11 9.62 35.13
C ALA A 157 -1.86 10.45 34.75
N GLU A 158 -0.85 10.47 35.62
CA GLU A 158 0.41 11.18 35.37
C GLU A 158 1.22 10.59 34.24
N LYS A 159 1.30 9.26 34.17
CA LYS A 159 1.97 8.58 33.04
C LYS A 159 1.32 8.96 31.72
N LYS A 160 -0.01 8.86 31.63
CA LYS A 160 -0.77 9.25 30.43
C LYS A 160 -0.59 10.74 30.10
N LEU A 161 -0.55 11.60 31.11
CA LEU A 161 -0.34 13.03 30.92
C LEU A 161 1.05 13.32 30.34
N LYS A 162 2.08 12.64 30.85
CA LYS A 162 3.45 12.74 30.34
C LYS A 162 3.58 12.23 28.90
N GLU A 163 2.93 11.11 28.57
CA GLU A 163 2.88 10.59 27.19
C GLU A 163 2.22 11.59 26.23
N LEU A 164 1.10 12.20 26.66
CA LEU A 164 0.41 13.22 25.88
C LEU A 164 1.28 14.48 25.70
N GLN A 165 1.97 14.92 26.74
CA GLN A 165 2.88 16.06 26.69
C GLN A 165 4.02 15.81 25.69
N LEU A 166 4.64 14.63 25.70
CA LEU A 166 5.65 14.25 24.72
C LEU A 166 5.10 14.25 23.29
N SER A 167 3.87 13.75 23.09
CA SER A 167 3.21 13.77 21.79
C SER A 167 2.99 15.21 21.28
N VAL A 168 2.49 16.10 22.13
CA VAL A 168 2.28 17.52 21.81
C VAL A 168 3.61 18.20 21.48
N ASP A 169 4.67 17.96 22.25
CA ASP A 169 5.99 18.55 22.02
C ASP A 169 6.60 18.08 20.69
N ASN A 170 6.45 16.80 20.35
CA ASN A 170 6.90 16.28 19.07
C ASN A 170 6.12 16.90 17.91
N LYS A 171 4.80 17.03 18.02
CA LYS A 171 3.98 17.71 17.01
C LYS A 171 4.36 19.18 16.84
N LYS A 172 4.63 19.90 17.94
CA LYS A 172 5.15 21.28 17.89
C LYS A 172 6.46 21.38 17.12
N LYS A 173 7.41 20.47 17.38
CA LYS A 173 8.69 20.44 16.65
C LYS A 173 8.46 20.24 15.16
N VAL A 174 7.64 19.25 14.78
CA VAL A 174 7.28 19.02 13.37
C VAL A 174 6.66 20.27 12.74
N MET A 175 5.69 20.89 13.40
CA MET A 175 5.05 22.12 12.91
C MET A 175 6.03 23.29 12.75
N ARG A 176 6.97 23.47 13.69
CA ARG A 176 8.02 24.49 13.56
C ARG A 176 8.86 24.26 12.31
N THR A 177 9.34 23.03 12.09
CA THR A 177 10.13 22.71 10.89
C THR A 177 9.33 22.88 9.59
N GLN A 178 8.04 22.55 9.59
CA GLN A 178 7.16 22.76 8.44
C GLN A 178 6.95 24.25 8.16
N ASN A 179 6.72 25.07 9.19
CA ASN A 179 6.58 26.52 9.06
C ASN A 179 7.88 27.17 8.58
N GLU A 180 9.04 26.74 9.08
CA GLU A 180 10.34 27.23 8.60
C GLU A 180 10.54 26.91 7.11
N ARG A 181 10.27 25.67 6.68
CA ARG A 181 10.33 25.27 5.27
C ARG A 181 9.40 26.10 4.40
N LEU A 182 8.14 26.29 4.82
CA LEU A 182 7.20 27.15 4.12
C LEU A 182 7.71 28.59 4.04
N SER A 183 8.24 29.13 5.14
CA SER A 183 8.75 30.51 5.16
C SER A 183 9.93 30.73 4.22
N LYS A 184 10.80 29.73 4.03
CA LYS A 184 11.91 29.82 3.07
C LYS A 184 11.40 29.88 1.64
N ILE A 185 10.46 29.00 1.29
CA ILE A 185 9.81 28.99 -0.04
C ILE A 185 9.17 30.34 -0.36
N TYR A 186 8.42 30.94 0.58
CA TYR A 186 7.77 32.23 0.35
C TYR A 186 8.70 33.45 0.45
N LYS A 187 9.89 33.31 1.06
CA LYS A 187 10.92 34.38 1.09
C LYS A 187 11.76 34.41 -0.17
N GLU A 188 11.98 33.26 -0.81
CA GLU A 188 12.70 33.15 -2.09
C GLU A 188 11.86 33.62 -3.30
N GLU A 189 10.54 33.81 -3.13
CA GLU A 189 9.62 34.33 -4.16
C GLU A 189 9.48 35.87 -4.18
N LYS A 190 10.21 36.61 -3.34
CA LYS A 190 10.25 38.09 -3.33
C LYS A 190 11.61 38.62 -3.78
#